data_AF-A0A944Y461-F1
#
_entry.id   AF-A0A944Y461-F1
#
_cell.length_a   1.000
_cell.length_b   1.000
_cell.length_c   1.000
_cell.angle_alpha   90.00
_cell.angle_beta   90.00
_cell.angle_gamma   90.00
#
_symmetry.space_group_name_H-M   'P 1'
#
loop_
_entity.id
_entity.type
_entity.pdbx_description
1 polymer ?
#
loop_
_entity_poly.entity_id
_entity_poly.type
_entity_poly.pdbx_seq_one_letter_code
_entity_poly.pdbx_strand_id
1 'polypeptide(L)'
;MLLMSLLASISSCVDGGGKSGRASIKDFTLGGETATGPCTAFYRPNDQTCLDACPTGTREGTVQEVSDAVDQVNGDDSLGDVLKASILADIDSAARVCLEGSGVLRPSDITVNKDFCACEGNKAIILNNCDAFCAGQNDESPTLHGSVKLGENSLFNSDLGNLDNWCNKEITNSDFKSPACRLEYFDGAGTVTTPITVNAGSNVFTANIASIPKKTPLVVRVVEFQSGSAAQSSAFQIYRIDPVDTSQVPTGPLKIMPASQYTCLTRAGTQEPTGNIFDNAARLHFYFPTNNDPPAQPPGNPFLICHDTNLNPGDDSPLFPRLELVPQHFSVWDISDLRFADQDGDGSSDVNKSIQDKLLNDFNDTREINLFNIFQWPNRPSSDTTPPTVGMFMQPFINGLTGRGFCPTQSDYNGNDNLFKVLKELVGVDTEGIYLAVREPVRLTDDTGTVVTAPDDILIIRENLLEKIWFYSENNQLFIPDEITSGSKTIHFYWPADTDDPLVRKSTQKIYTVRAPENLNADSQSATGIPTVIRPPDKRFGCVPALD
;
A
#
# COMPACT_ATOMS: atom_id res chain seq x y z
N MET A 1 -21.61 -52.52 45.66
CA MET A 1 -22.95 -52.19 46.18
C MET A 1 -22.80 -50.90 46.97
N LEU A 2 -23.34 -49.79 46.41
CA LEU A 2 -23.52 -48.43 46.99
C LEU A 2 -22.30 -47.70 47.59
N LEU A 3 -22.16 -46.37 47.60
CA LEU A 3 -22.66 -45.23 46.82
C LEU A 3 -21.95 -43.99 47.45
N MET A 4 -21.51 -43.03 46.63
CA MET A 4 -21.52 -41.56 46.87
C MET A 4 -20.76 -40.98 48.09
N SER A 5 -19.67 -40.21 47.87
CA SER A 5 -19.62 -38.71 47.77
C SER A 5 -19.32 -38.05 49.14
N LEU A 6 -18.59 -36.95 49.34
CA LEU A 6 -18.09 -35.87 48.50
C LEU A 6 -17.08 -35.04 49.32
N LEU A 7 -16.02 -34.56 48.64
CA LEU A 7 -15.19 -33.35 48.81
C LEU A 7 -14.45 -32.95 50.12
N ALA A 8 -13.16 -32.67 49.86
CA ALA A 8 -12.05 -32.11 50.62
C ALA A 8 -12.21 -30.60 50.97
N SER A 9 -11.82 -30.16 52.17
CA SER A 9 -10.53 -29.52 52.56
C SER A 9 -10.38 -28.06 52.10
N ILE A 10 -10.57 -27.09 53.00
CA ILE A 10 -9.57 -26.43 53.88
C ILE A 10 -8.58 -25.50 53.13
N SER A 11 -8.65 -24.25 53.57
CA SER A 11 -7.79 -23.09 53.38
C SER A 11 -6.30 -23.29 53.70
N SER A 12 -5.41 -22.58 52.98
CA SER A 12 -4.49 -21.60 53.58
C SER A 12 -3.75 -20.77 52.52
N CYS A 13 -3.21 -19.64 53.00
CA CYS A 13 -2.83 -18.41 52.33
C CYS A 13 -1.67 -18.49 51.33
N VAL A 14 -1.73 -17.59 50.33
CA VAL A 14 -0.54 -17.01 49.67
C VAL A 14 -0.80 -15.51 49.51
N ASP A 15 0.12 -14.69 50.01
CA ASP A 15 0.21 -13.24 49.77
C ASP A 15 0.42 -12.98 48.28
N GLY A 16 -0.43 -12.14 47.68
CA GLY A 16 -0.42 -11.85 46.24
C GLY A 16 -0.50 -10.36 45.97
N GLY A 17 0.62 -9.78 45.56
CA GLY A 17 0.70 -8.40 45.10
C GLY A 17 -0.16 -8.12 43.86
N GLY A 18 -0.58 -6.85 43.77
CA GLY A 18 -0.83 -6.12 42.52
C GLY A 18 -1.68 -6.80 41.46
N LYS A 19 -3.00 -6.75 41.61
CA LYS A 19 -3.94 -6.79 40.47
C LYS A 19 -5.01 -5.70 40.66
N SER A 20 -4.83 -4.58 39.97
CA SER A 20 -5.86 -3.56 39.76
C SER A 20 -6.90 -4.12 38.80
N GLY A 21 -8.18 -4.10 39.20
CA GLY A 21 -9.27 -4.56 38.32
C GLY A 21 -10.49 -5.14 39.02
N ARG A 22 -10.75 -4.86 40.30
CA ARG A 22 -12.09 -5.03 40.87
C ARG A 22 -12.76 -3.67 40.98
N ALA A 23 -14.00 -3.59 40.50
CA ALA A 23 -14.89 -2.49 40.82
C ALA A 23 -14.97 -2.36 42.35
N SER A 24 -14.64 -1.18 42.85
CA SER A 24 -14.96 -0.79 44.22
C SER A 24 -16.48 -0.88 44.37
N ILE A 25 -16.96 -1.83 45.17
CA ILE A 25 -18.34 -1.78 45.64
C ILE A 25 -18.38 -0.58 46.60
N LYS A 26 -18.91 0.55 46.13
CA LYS A 26 -19.29 1.65 47.04
C LYS A 26 -20.35 1.11 47.98
N ASP A 27 -20.07 1.20 49.27
CA ASP A 27 -21.04 0.96 50.33
C ASP A 27 -22.06 2.12 50.32
N PHE A 28 -23.29 1.85 49.88
CA PHE A 28 -24.37 2.84 49.81
C PHE A 28 -25.00 3.14 51.19
N THR A 29 -24.39 2.69 52.30
CA THR A 29 -24.94 2.91 53.66
C THR A 29 -24.37 4.11 54.41
N LEU A 30 -23.48 4.91 53.81
CA LEU A 30 -23.05 6.19 54.39
C LEU A 30 -23.80 7.34 53.70
N GLY A 31 -24.84 7.82 54.38
CA GLY A 31 -25.70 8.91 53.93
C GLY A 31 -24.95 10.19 53.62
N GLY A 32 -24.84 10.50 52.33
CA GLY A 32 -24.72 11.85 51.79
C GLY A 32 -26.01 12.18 51.06
N GLU A 33 -26.57 13.36 51.31
CA GLU A 33 -27.85 13.83 50.78
C GLU A 33 -27.95 13.61 49.26
N THR A 34 -28.88 12.75 48.83
CA THR A 34 -29.30 12.69 47.44
C THR A 34 -29.95 14.02 47.08
N ALA A 35 -29.23 14.87 46.35
CA ALA A 35 -29.84 15.99 45.65
C ALA A 35 -30.85 15.41 44.65
N THR A 36 -32.14 15.57 44.92
CA THR A 36 -33.24 15.01 44.12
C THR A 36 -33.57 15.85 42.88
N GLY A 37 -32.55 16.37 42.19
CA GLY A 37 -32.70 17.18 40.99
C GLY A 37 -31.48 17.07 40.09
N PRO A 38 -31.64 17.29 38.78
CA PRO A 38 -30.54 17.15 37.82
C PRO A 38 -29.42 18.14 38.13
N CYS A 39 -28.17 17.74 37.92
CA CYS A 39 -27.02 18.61 38.16
C CYS A 39 -27.11 19.87 37.29
N THR A 40 -27.16 21.07 37.88
CA THR A 40 -27.28 22.32 37.09
C THR A 40 -25.98 23.10 36.94
N ALA A 41 -24.95 22.82 37.75
CA ALA A 41 -23.69 23.57 37.78
C ALA A 41 -22.57 22.81 37.05
N PHE A 42 -21.83 21.95 37.75
CA PHE A 42 -20.82 21.07 37.17
C PHE A 42 -21.20 19.61 37.38
N TYR A 43 -20.90 18.75 36.41
CA TYR A 43 -21.12 17.30 36.55
C TYR A 43 -19.88 16.51 36.14
N ARG A 44 -19.51 15.49 36.92
CA ARG A 44 -18.40 14.58 36.61
C ARG A 44 -18.95 13.17 36.30
N PRO A 45 -18.98 12.75 35.03
CA PRO A 45 -19.62 11.49 34.62
C PRO A 45 -19.03 10.24 35.29
N ASN A 46 -17.71 10.18 35.44
CA ASN A 46 -17.00 9.02 36.00
C ASN A 46 -17.36 8.74 37.46
N ASP A 47 -17.57 9.80 38.25
CA ASP A 47 -17.89 9.69 39.67
C ASP A 47 -19.39 9.75 39.95
N GLN A 48 -20.18 10.16 38.94
CA GLN A 48 -21.62 10.38 39.00
C GLN A 48 -22.00 11.40 40.08
N THR A 49 -21.28 12.52 40.12
CA THR A 49 -21.43 13.56 41.16
C THR A 49 -21.61 14.94 40.56
N CYS A 50 -22.60 15.68 41.08
CA CYS A 50 -22.69 17.13 40.87
C CYS A 50 -21.61 17.84 41.70
N LEU A 51 -21.03 18.89 41.14
CA LEU A 51 -19.92 19.63 41.74
C LEU A 51 -20.16 21.15 41.59
N ASP A 52 -19.51 21.94 42.44
CA ASP A 52 -19.52 23.40 42.36
C ASP A 52 -18.40 23.96 41.47
N ALA A 53 -17.36 23.17 41.21
CA ALA A 53 -16.25 23.44 40.29
C ALA A 53 -15.52 22.12 39.96
N CYS A 54 -14.73 22.11 38.88
CA CYS A 54 -13.93 20.93 38.54
C CYS A 54 -12.78 20.72 39.54
N PRO A 55 -12.68 19.52 40.17
CA PRO A 55 -11.63 19.21 41.14
C PRO A 55 -10.24 19.15 40.47
N THR A 56 -9.19 19.26 41.28
CA THR A 56 -7.81 19.11 40.81
C THR A 56 -7.61 17.77 40.08
N GLY A 57 -6.98 17.81 38.91
CA GLY A 57 -6.85 16.65 38.01
C GLY A 57 -7.99 16.50 37.00
N THR A 58 -8.95 17.44 36.98
CA THR A 58 -10.04 17.52 36.00
C THR A 58 -10.19 18.96 35.49
N ARG A 59 -10.96 19.14 34.42
CA ARG A 59 -11.27 20.45 33.83
C ARG A 59 -12.66 20.47 33.20
N GLU A 60 -13.09 21.66 32.79
CA GLU A 60 -14.26 21.79 31.90
C GLU A 60 -13.98 21.15 30.52
N GLY A 61 -14.86 20.25 30.11
CA GLY A 61 -14.85 19.64 28.77
C GLY A 61 -15.28 20.63 27.69
N THR A 62 -14.67 20.53 26.51
CA THR A 62 -15.16 21.23 25.32
C THR A 62 -16.43 20.57 24.77
N VAL A 63 -17.14 21.25 23.87
CA VAL A 63 -18.39 20.71 23.28
C VAL A 63 -18.18 19.33 22.65
N GLN A 64 -17.04 19.12 21.96
CA GLN A 64 -16.73 17.83 21.34
C GLN A 64 -16.47 16.75 22.40
N GLU A 65 -15.70 17.05 23.43
CA GLU A 65 -15.34 16.07 24.46
C GLU A 65 -16.53 15.68 25.34
N VAL A 66 -17.48 16.60 25.52
CA VAL A 66 -18.77 16.28 26.16
C VAL A 66 -19.60 15.36 25.26
N SER A 67 -19.60 15.57 23.94
CA SER A 67 -20.24 14.65 23.00
C SER A 67 -19.60 13.26 23.04
N ASP A 68 -18.27 13.19 23.08
CA ASP A 68 -17.54 11.91 23.16
C ASP A 68 -17.83 11.19 24.50
N ALA A 69 -17.96 11.94 25.60
CA ALA A 69 -18.36 11.38 26.89
C ALA A 69 -19.79 10.82 26.87
N VAL A 70 -20.72 11.48 26.15
CA VAL A 70 -22.08 10.97 25.92
C VAL A 70 -22.04 9.67 25.13
N ASP A 71 -21.24 9.61 24.06
CA ASP A 71 -21.08 8.40 23.25
C ASP A 71 -20.45 7.25 24.05
N GLN A 72 -19.49 7.55 24.93
CA GLN A 72 -18.89 6.57 25.83
C GLN A 72 -19.91 6.00 26.81
N VAL A 73 -20.75 6.85 27.43
CA VAL A 73 -21.84 6.38 28.30
C VAL A 73 -22.84 5.54 27.49
N ASN A 74 -23.14 5.94 26.25
CA ASN A 74 -23.99 5.19 25.33
C ASN A 74 -23.40 3.85 24.88
N GLY A 75 -22.08 3.73 24.79
CA GLY A 75 -21.38 2.50 24.42
C GLY A 75 -21.02 1.57 25.58
N ASP A 76 -21.19 2.01 26.83
CA ASP A 76 -20.84 1.19 28.00
C ASP A 76 -21.96 0.19 28.34
N ASP A 77 -21.73 -1.08 27.98
CA ASP A 77 -22.62 -2.22 28.26
C ASP A 77 -22.60 -2.64 29.75
N SER A 78 -21.69 -2.11 30.56
CA SER A 78 -21.62 -2.40 32.00
C SER A 78 -22.59 -1.54 32.83
N LEU A 79 -23.11 -0.46 32.25
CA LEU A 79 -24.11 0.42 32.85
C LEU A 79 -25.52 -0.07 32.50
N GLY A 80 -26.34 -0.36 33.52
CA GLY A 80 -27.76 -0.66 33.29
C GLY A 80 -28.52 0.56 32.74
N ASP A 81 -29.55 0.32 31.93
CA ASP A 81 -30.32 1.36 31.21
C ASP A 81 -30.79 2.53 32.09
N VAL A 82 -31.19 2.24 33.33
CA VAL A 82 -31.66 3.26 34.29
C VAL A 82 -30.53 4.19 34.71
N LEU A 83 -29.34 3.63 34.97
CA LEU A 83 -28.19 4.41 35.39
C LEU A 83 -27.64 5.25 34.23
N LYS A 84 -27.62 4.65 33.05
CA LYS A 84 -27.26 5.29 31.78
C LYS A 84 -28.14 6.51 31.50
N ALA A 85 -29.47 6.36 31.62
CA ALA A 85 -30.41 7.46 31.47
C ALA A 85 -30.20 8.57 32.52
N SER A 86 -29.87 8.22 33.75
CA SER A 86 -29.58 9.20 34.80
C SER A 86 -28.32 10.02 34.49
N ILE A 87 -27.22 9.36 34.12
CA ILE A 87 -25.95 10.02 33.80
C ILE A 87 -26.13 10.96 32.61
N LEU A 88 -26.85 10.53 31.57
CA LEU A 88 -27.12 11.36 30.40
C LEU A 88 -27.98 12.58 30.74
N ALA A 89 -28.99 12.42 31.60
CA ALA A 89 -29.81 13.54 32.06
C ALA A 89 -29.00 14.56 32.87
N ASP A 90 -28.05 14.11 33.69
CA ASP A 90 -27.15 14.97 34.46
C ASP A 90 -26.09 15.66 33.57
N ILE A 91 -25.59 15.00 32.52
CA ILE A 91 -24.73 15.64 31.51
C ILE A 91 -25.49 16.75 30.77
N ASP A 92 -26.71 16.47 30.33
CA ASP A 92 -27.53 17.40 29.52
C ASP A 92 -28.01 18.62 30.34
N SER A 93 -28.21 18.42 31.65
CA SER A 93 -28.67 19.48 32.55
C SER A 93 -27.54 20.34 33.14
N ALA A 94 -26.30 19.84 33.14
CA ALA A 94 -25.18 20.55 33.74
C ALA A 94 -24.72 21.72 32.87
N ALA A 95 -24.49 22.88 33.48
CA ALA A 95 -23.93 24.02 32.76
C ALA A 95 -22.51 23.73 32.25
N ARG A 96 -21.75 22.86 32.94
CA ARG A 96 -20.40 22.42 32.59
C ARG A 96 -20.20 20.96 32.96
N VAL A 97 -19.38 20.24 32.20
CA VAL A 97 -19.01 18.85 32.48
C VAL A 97 -17.53 18.78 32.80
N CYS A 98 -17.18 18.17 33.92
CA CYS A 98 -15.81 17.97 34.35
C CYS A 98 -15.27 16.64 33.81
N LEU A 99 -14.25 16.73 32.97
CA LEU A 99 -13.56 15.59 32.38
C LEU A 99 -12.18 15.45 33.00
N GLU A 100 -11.67 14.22 33.07
CA GLU A 100 -10.34 13.93 33.61
C GLU A 100 -9.24 14.58 32.77
N GLY A 101 -8.18 15.02 33.44
CA GLY A 101 -6.95 15.50 32.83
C GLY A 101 -6.97 16.97 32.41
N SER A 102 -5.81 17.47 32.02
CA SER A 102 -5.59 18.87 31.66
C SER A 102 -6.13 19.27 30.28
N GLY A 103 -6.59 18.30 29.47
CA GLY A 103 -6.98 18.52 28.07
C GLY A 103 -5.84 18.79 27.11
N VAL A 104 -4.61 18.83 27.63
CA VAL A 104 -3.41 18.90 26.82
C VAL A 104 -3.13 17.48 26.32
N LEU A 105 -3.73 17.16 25.18
CA LEU A 105 -3.49 15.90 24.49
C LEU A 105 -2.19 15.98 23.70
N ARG A 106 -1.44 14.87 23.72
CA ARG A 106 -0.28 14.72 22.87
C ARG A 106 -0.74 14.70 21.40
N PRO A 107 -0.10 15.47 20.50
CA PRO A 107 -0.53 15.51 19.10
C PRO A 107 -0.23 14.19 18.35
N SER A 108 -1.14 13.77 17.48
CA SER A 108 -0.98 12.64 16.54
C SER A 108 -0.34 13.06 15.22
N ASP A 109 0.55 14.05 15.24
CA ASP A 109 1.15 14.66 14.05
C ASP A 109 2.54 14.09 13.71
N ILE A 110 2.84 12.87 14.16
CA ILE A 110 4.09 12.18 13.84
C ILE A 110 3.93 11.34 12.58
N THR A 111 4.91 11.43 11.69
CA THR A 111 5.00 10.58 10.49
C THR A 111 6.27 9.76 10.51
N VAL A 112 6.16 8.45 10.32
CA VAL A 112 7.34 7.59 10.15
C VAL A 112 7.90 7.81 8.74
N ASN A 113 9.20 8.10 8.65
CA ASN A 113 9.88 8.26 7.38
C ASN A 113 9.93 6.92 6.63
N LYS A 114 9.94 6.97 5.30
CA LYS A 114 9.86 5.77 4.45
C LYS A 114 11.14 4.92 4.44
N ASP A 115 12.22 5.36 5.10
CA ASP A 115 13.54 4.73 5.14
C ASP A 115 13.72 3.76 6.32
N PHE A 116 12.63 3.27 6.92
CA PHE A 116 12.72 2.29 8.00
C PHE A 116 13.29 0.95 7.51
N CYS A 117 14.12 0.32 8.33
CA CYS A 117 14.79 -0.93 8.00
C CYS A 117 14.69 -1.93 9.12
N ALA A 118 14.40 -3.19 8.80
CA ALA A 118 14.47 -4.26 9.78
C ALA A 118 15.62 -5.21 9.46
N CYS A 119 16.42 -5.50 10.48
CA CYS A 119 17.65 -6.25 10.36
C CYS A 119 17.68 -7.45 11.32
N GLU A 120 18.36 -8.52 10.92
CA GLU A 120 18.69 -9.69 11.76
C GLU A 120 20.02 -10.26 11.24
N GLY A 121 21.05 -10.34 12.09
CA GLY A 121 22.36 -10.88 11.73
C GLY A 121 23.01 -10.15 10.55
N ASN A 122 22.97 -8.82 10.56
CA ASN A 122 23.54 -7.92 9.54
C ASN A 122 22.86 -8.01 8.16
N LYS A 123 21.68 -8.65 8.10
CA LYS A 123 20.90 -8.87 6.88
C LYS A 123 19.54 -8.19 6.99
N ALA A 124 19.04 -7.69 5.85
CA ALA A 124 17.69 -7.16 5.79
C ALA A 124 16.65 -8.28 5.91
N ILE A 125 15.60 -8.02 6.69
CA ILE A 125 14.46 -8.93 6.90
C ILE A 125 13.13 -8.28 6.52
N ILE A 126 13.14 -7.17 5.78
CA ILE A 126 11.94 -6.56 5.17
C ILE A 126 12.26 -6.05 3.75
N LEU A 127 11.22 -5.86 2.95
CA LEU A 127 11.32 -5.35 1.57
C LEU A 127 11.34 -3.82 1.54
N ASN A 128 12.47 -3.19 1.90
CA ASN A 128 12.61 -1.72 1.87
C ASN A 128 14.04 -1.22 1.56
N ASN A 129 14.77 -1.90 0.67
CA ASN A 129 16.15 -1.54 0.26
C ASN A 129 17.10 -1.31 1.45
N CYS A 130 17.14 -2.28 2.36
CA CYS A 130 17.81 -2.15 3.65
C CYS A 130 19.19 -2.77 3.73
N ASP A 131 19.72 -3.34 2.64
CA ASP A 131 20.94 -4.15 2.68
C ASP A 131 22.16 -3.33 3.12
N ALA A 132 22.34 -2.12 2.55
CA ALA A 132 23.43 -1.23 2.94
C ALA A 132 23.32 -0.75 4.39
N PHE A 133 22.09 -0.50 4.86
CA PHE A 133 21.84 -0.09 6.23
C PHE A 133 22.11 -1.25 7.21
N CYS A 134 21.55 -2.43 6.93
CA CYS A 134 21.65 -3.61 7.78
C CYS A 134 23.06 -4.21 7.82
N ALA A 135 23.87 -4.05 6.76
CA ALA A 135 25.27 -4.47 6.77
C ALA A 135 26.10 -3.80 7.88
N GLY A 136 25.70 -2.59 8.31
CA GLY A 136 26.31 -1.85 9.41
C GLY A 136 25.67 -2.12 10.78
N GLN A 137 24.59 -2.89 10.86
CA GLN A 137 23.91 -3.24 12.11
C GLN A 137 24.35 -4.62 12.59
N ASN A 138 24.45 -4.82 13.90
CA ASN A 138 24.79 -6.10 14.53
C ASN A 138 23.62 -6.61 15.40
N ASP A 139 22.41 -6.60 14.83
CA ASP A 139 21.21 -7.03 15.55
C ASP A 139 21.13 -8.55 15.62
N GLU A 140 21.37 -9.15 16.79
CA GLU A 140 21.24 -10.60 17.00
C GLU A 140 19.79 -11.09 16.89
N SER A 141 18.82 -10.18 17.08
CA SER A 141 17.38 -10.45 17.00
C SER A 141 16.73 -9.56 15.94
N PRO A 142 15.60 -9.99 15.33
CA PRO A 142 14.81 -9.19 14.40
C PRO A 142 14.50 -7.81 14.98
N THR A 143 15.12 -6.77 14.44
CA THR A 143 15.02 -5.41 14.98
C THR A 143 14.62 -4.46 13.87
N LEU A 144 13.49 -3.77 14.04
CA LEU A 144 13.06 -2.67 13.19
C LEU A 144 13.72 -1.38 13.67
N HIS A 145 14.33 -0.66 12.74
CA HIS A 145 14.89 0.67 12.88
C HIS A 145 14.03 1.62 12.06
N GLY A 146 13.58 2.71 12.66
CA GLY A 146 12.78 3.71 11.95
C GLY A 146 13.14 5.11 12.40
N SER A 147 12.85 6.09 11.55
CA SER A 147 12.97 7.49 11.90
C SER A 147 11.64 8.19 11.70
N VAL A 148 11.42 9.31 12.38
CA VAL A 148 10.17 10.06 12.29
C VAL A 148 10.40 11.51 11.92
N LYS A 149 9.38 12.10 11.30
CA LYS A 149 9.19 13.53 11.14
C LYS A 149 8.05 13.98 12.04
N LEU A 150 8.30 14.97 12.89
CA LEU A 150 7.29 15.58 13.73
C LEU A 150 6.56 16.70 12.96
N GLY A 151 5.25 16.78 13.13
CA GLY A 151 4.44 17.89 12.68
C GLY A 151 4.65 19.14 13.53
N GLU A 152 4.08 20.26 13.10
CA GLU A 152 4.30 21.57 13.72
C GLU A 152 3.87 21.61 15.19
N ASN A 153 2.80 20.89 15.56
CA ASN A 153 2.28 20.90 16.93
C ASN A 153 3.23 20.17 17.88
N SER A 154 3.84 19.06 17.46
CA SER A 154 4.84 18.38 18.28
C SER A 154 6.22 19.05 18.21
N LEU A 155 6.61 19.60 17.05
CA LEU A 155 7.92 20.21 16.84
C LEU A 155 8.08 21.54 17.58
N PHE A 156 7.05 22.39 17.59
CA PHE A 156 7.09 23.71 18.22
C PHE A 156 6.56 23.73 19.66
N ASN A 157 6.09 22.59 20.17
CA ASN A 157 5.77 22.46 21.59
C ASN A 157 7.05 22.46 22.42
N SER A 158 7.13 23.35 23.42
CA SER A 158 8.29 23.52 24.28
C SER A 158 8.68 22.27 25.09
N ASP A 159 7.74 21.35 25.29
CA ASP A 159 7.97 20.11 25.99
C ASP A 159 8.34 18.93 25.10
N LEU A 160 7.91 18.92 23.83
CA LEU A 160 8.06 17.78 22.93
C LEU A 160 9.29 17.97 22.02
N GLY A 161 9.18 18.63 20.87
CA GLY A 161 10.31 19.00 20.01
C GLY A 161 11.03 17.86 19.30
N ASN A 162 11.02 16.63 19.81
CA ASN A 162 11.60 15.43 19.21
C ASN A 162 10.84 14.16 19.66
N LEU A 163 11.12 13.03 19.01
CA LEU A 163 10.44 11.75 19.32
C LEU A 163 10.74 11.27 20.73
N ASP A 164 11.97 11.44 21.22
CA ASP A 164 12.35 11.04 22.58
C ASP A 164 11.45 11.69 23.64
N ASN A 165 11.34 13.00 23.61
CA ASN A 165 10.44 13.74 24.48
C ASN A 165 8.96 13.43 24.18
N TRP A 166 8.61 13.19 22.91
CA TRP A 166 7.26 12.77 22.56
C TRP A 166 6.90 11.41 23.17
N CYS A 167 7.87 10.52 23.33
CA CYS A 167 7.67 9.21 23.93
C CYS A 167 7.81 9.19 25.44
N ASN A 168 8.68 10.03 26.01
CA ASN A 168 9.17 9.84 27.38
C ASN A 168 8.94 11.06 28.30
N LYS A 169 8.63 12.25 27.75
CA LYS A 169 8.50 13.48 28.54
C LYS A 169 7.05 13.84 28.83
N GLU A 170 6.76 14.07 30.11
CA GLU A 170 5.49 14.63 30.58
C GLU A 170 5.35 16.07 30.08
N ILE A 171 4.15 16.43 29.61
CA ILE A 171 3.86 17.81 29.19
C ILE A 171 3.62 18.65 30.45
N THR A 172 4.21 19.85 30.52
CA THR A 172 4.08 20.73 31.69
C THR A 172 2.61 21.13 31.88
N ASN A 173 2.13 21.09 33.13
CA ASN A 173 0.70 21.29 33.48
C ASN A 173 -0.25 20.22 32.90
N SER A 174 0.27 19.03 32.58
CA SER A 174 -0.52 17.84 32.24
C SER A 174 -0.65 16.90 33.44
N ASP A 175 -1.82 16.28 33.59
CA ASP A 175 -2.09 15.26 34.60
C ASP A 175 -1.62 13.85 34.16
N PHE A 176 -1.15 13.73 32.92
CA PHE A 176 -0.75 12.47 32.33
C PHE A 176 0.70 12.11 32.69
N LYS A 177 0.86 11.03 33.46
CA LYS A 177 2.13 10.60 34.07
C LYS A 177 2.80 9.49 33.26
N SER A 178 4.12 9.58 33.10
CA SER A 178 4.96 8.52 32.50
C SER A 178 4.53 8.06 31.11
N PRO A 179 4.53 8.93 30.08
CA PRO A 179 4.28 8.49 28.71
C PRO A 179 5.31 7.44 28.27
N ALA A 180 4.89 6.54 27.39
CA ALA A 180 5.75 5.57 26.73
C ALA A 180 5.27 5.31 25.30
N CYS A 181 6.19 5.01 24.39
CA CYS A 181 5.82 4.62 23.03
C CYS A 181 5.87 3.11 22.81
N ARG A 182 4.95 2.64 21.98
CA ARG A 182 4.89 1.26 21.48
C ARG A 182 4.70 1.27 19.98
N LEU A 183 5.15 0.20 19.34
CA LEU A 183 4.75 -0.12 17.99
C LEU A 183 3.49 -0.97 18.07
N GLU A 184 2.45 -0.55 17.37
CA GLU A 184 1.19 -1.25 17.22
C GLU A 184 1.15 -1.92 15.83
N TYR A 185 0.84 -3.21 15.79
CA TYR A 185 0.73 -3.99 14.55
C TYR A 185 -0.70 -4.51 14.39
N PHE A 186 -1.28 -4.33 13.22
CA PHE A 186 -2.59 -4.84 12.85
C PHE A 186 -2.47 -5.77 11.64
N ASP A 187 -2.96 -7.00 11.80
CA ASP A 187 -2.91 -8.08 10.80
C ASP A 187 -4.26 -8.34 10.09
N GLY A 188 -5.28 -7.54 10.40
CA GLY A 188 -6.65 -7.71 9.89
C GLY A 188 -7.59 -8.47 10.84
N ALA A 189 -7.06 -9.18 11.85
CA ALA A 189 -7.85 -9.95 12.82
C ALA A 189 -7.66 -9.44 14.26
N GLY A 190 -6.49 -8.87 14.58
CA GLY A 190 -6.23 -8.31 15.91
C GLY A 190 -5.04 -7.36 15.93
N THR A 191 -4.84 -6.76 17.10
CA THR A 191 -3.78 -5.77 17.33
C THR A 191 -2.78 -6.30 18.36
N VAL A 192 -1.49 -6.22 18.04
CA VAL A 192 -0.38 -6.59 18.94
C VAL A 192 0.47 -5.34 19.19
N THR A 193 1.04 -5.19 20.39
CA THR A 193 1.96 -4.08 20.69
C THR A 193 3.30 -4.56 21.22
N THR A 194 4.36 -3.85 20.82
CA THR A 194 5.74 -4.07 21.29
C THR A 194 6.34 -2.73 21.71
N PRO A 195 7.10 -2.65 22.83
CA PRO A 195 7.80 -1.43 23.21
C PRO A 195 8.81 -0.99 22.14
N ILE A 196 8.94 0.31 21.93
CA ILE A 196 10.04 0.87 21.14
C ILE A 196 11.08 1.52 22.06
N THR A 197 12.32 1.55 21.60
CA THR A 197 13.42 2.26 22.25
C THR A 197 13.76 3.49 21.42
N VAL A 198 13.80 4.66 22.05
CA VAL A 198 14.17 5.93 21.40
C VAL A 198 15.41 6.48 22.09
N ASN A 199 16.42 6.84 21.30
CA ASN A 199 17.64 7.43 21.86
C ASN A 199 17.39 8.86 22.32
N ALA A 200 18.06 9.27 23.40
CA ALA A 200 17.88 10.58 24.01
C ALA A 200 18.06 11.73 22.99
N GLY A 201 17.09 12.63 22.91
CA GLY A 201 17.08 13.76 21.98
C GLY A 201 16.99 13.40 20.49
N SER A 202 16.63 12.16 20.15
CA SER A 202 16.59 11.70 18.75
C SER A 202 15.17 11.61 18.19
N ASN A 203 15.10 11.49 16.86
CA ASN A 203 13.88 11.15 16.11
C ASN A 203 13.94 9.73 15.54
N VAL A 204 14.75 8.85 16.13
CA VAL A 204 15.02 7.50 15.64
C VAL A 204 14.60 6.51 16.71
N PHE A 205 13.90 5.45 16.31
CA PHE A 205 13.46 4.39 17.20
C PHE A 205 13.92 3.03 16.72
N THR A 206 13.99 2.10 17.66
CA THR A 206 14.18 0.67 17.42
C THR A 206 13.11 -0.17 18.10
N ALA A 207 12.74 -1.31 17.52
CA ALA A 207 11.74 -2.22 18.08
C ALA A 207 12.10 -3.67 17.77
N ASN A 208 12.02 -4.55 18.76
CA ASN A 208 12.21 -5.99 18.54
C ASN A 208 10.93 -6.58 17.91
N ILE A 209 11.04 -7.06 16.68
CA ILE A 209 9.92 -7.56 15.89
C ILE A 209 9.90 -9.08 15.78
N ALA A 210 10.59 -9.79 16.68
CA ALA A 210 10.70 -11.25 16.62
C ALA A 210 9.33 -11.96 16.69
N SER A 211 8.39 -11.40 17.46
CA SER A 211 7.02 -11.92 17.65
C SER A 211 6.13 -11.74 16.42
N ILE A 212 6.56 -10.98 15.42
CA ILE A 212 5.75 -10.67 14.24
C ILE A 212 5.86 -11.79 13.22
N PRO A 213 4.75 -12.29 12.64
CA PRO A 213 4.77 -13.30 11.60
C PRO A 213 5.51 -12.82 10.34
N LYS A 214 6.23 -13.74 9.71
CA LYS A 214 6.84 -13.54 8.39
C LYS A 214 5.79 -13.75 7.31
N LYS A 215 6.02 -13.14 6.14
CA LYS A 215 5.20 -13.30 4.93
C LYS A 215 3.74 -12.88 5.09
N THR A 216 3.50 -11.89 5.96
CA THR A 216 2.18 -11.30 6.16
C THR A 216 2.34 -9.77 6.11
N PRO A 217 1.55 -9.06 5.27
CA PRO A 217 1.57 -7.60 5.28
C PRO A 217 0.90 -7.11 6.56
N LEU A 218 1.55 -6.18 7.25
CA LEU A 218 1.06 -5.63 8.51
C LEU A 218 0.99 -4.12 8.43
N VAL A 219 -0.10 -3.56 8.95
CA VAL A 219 -0.25 -2.12 9.13
C VAL A 219 0.27 -1.76 10.51
N VAL A 220 1.15 -0.78 10.56
CA VAL A 220 1.94 -0.46 11.74
C VAL A 220 1.81 1.01 12.10
N ARG A 221 1.76 1.31 13.40
CA ARG A 221 1.78 2.68 13.95
C ARG A 221 2.72 2.77 15.14
N VAL A 222 3.33 3.94 15.34
CA VAL A 222 3.89 4.31 16.63
C VAL A 222 2.76 4.90 17.45
N VAL A 223 2.45 4.31 18.60
CA VAL A 223 1.38 4.74 19.49
C VAL A 223 1.97 5.14 20.84
N GLU A 224 1.48 6.25 21.36
CA GLU A 224 1.72 6.63 22.73
C GLU A 224 0.77 5.85 23.65
N PHE A 225 1.32 5.38 24.77
CA PHE A 225 0.63 4.62 25.77
C PHE A 225 0.95 5.21 27.15
N GLN A 226 -0.03 5.14 28.06
CA GLN A 226 0.00 5.57 29.47
C GLN A 226 -0.31 7.05 29.75
N SER A 227 -0.17 7.97 28.78
CA SER A 227 -0.60 9.36 28.96
C SER A 227 -2.09 9.59 28.67
N GLY A 228 -2.90 8.55 28.43
CA GLY A 228 -4.33 8.69 28.14
C GLY A 228 -4.67 9.38 26.81
N SER A 229 -3.67 9.88 26.08
CA SER A 229 -3.87 10.61 24.81
C SER A 229 -4.15 9.70 23.61
N ALA A 230 -3.68 8.45 23.67
CA ALA A 230 -3.71 7.50 22.54
C ALA A 230 -3.17 8.11 21.23
N ALA A 231 -2.23 9.07 21.34
CA ALA A 231 -1.67 9.74 20.20
C ALA A 231 -0.91 8.74 19.32
N GLN A 232 -1.08 8.84 18.00
CA GLN A 232 -0.56 7.86 17.07
C GLN A 232 0.13 8.52 15.88
N SER A 233 1.11 7.83 15.31
CA SER A 233 1.68 8.23 14.02
C SER A 233 0.73 7.90 12.87
N SER A 234 1.06 8.42 11.69
CA SER A 234 0.55 7.86 10.44
C SER A 234 0.91 6.38 10.33
N ALA A 235 0.03 5.62 9.66
CA ALA A 235 0.22 4.21 9.45
C ALA A 235 1.25 3.96 8.34
N PHE A 236 2.08 2.94 8.51
CA PHE A 236 3.00 2.44 7.49
C PHE A 236 2.90 0.92 7.42
N GLN A 237 3.37 0.32 6.33
CA GLN A 237 3.29 -1.13 6.16
C GLN A 237 4.66 -1.77 6.27
N ILE A 238 4.71 -2.95 6.90
CA ILE A 238 5.90 -3.79 6.92
C ILE A 238 5.53 -5.19 6.43
N TYR A 239 6.48 -5.82 5.73
CA TYR A 239 6.37 -7.21 5.28
C TYR A 239 7.69 -7.92 5.61
N ARG A 240 7.66 -8.76 6.65
CA ARG A 240 8.86 -9.44 7.15
C ARG A 240 9.18 -10.67 6.30
N ILE A 241 10.41 -10.78 5.85
CA ILE A 241 10.95 -11.90 5.08
C ILE A 241 11.99 -12.67 5.89
N ASP A 242 12.40 -13.82 5.39
CA ASP A 242 13.56 -14.53 5.93
C ASP A 242 14.83 -13.72 5.62
N PRO A 243 15.83 -13.70 6.53
CA PRO A 243 17.11 -13.03 6.28
C PRO A 243 17.69 -13.56 4.98
N VAL A 244 17.94 -12.65 4.04
CA VAL A 244 18.47 -13.02 2.73
C VAL A 244 19.85 -13.62 2.93
N ASP A 245 19.97 -14.94 2.79
CA ASP A 245 21.28 -15.58 2.77
C ASP A 245 21.94 -15.30 1.42
N THR A 246 22.62 -14.16 1.33
CA THR A 246 23.39 -13.75 0.14
C THR A 246 24.51 -14.73 -0.23
N SER A 247 24.75 -15.78 0.55
CA SER A 247 25.65 -16.90 0.20
C SER A 247 24.96 -18.07 -0.50
N GLN A 248 23.64 -18.01 -0.66
CA GLN A 248 22.83 -19.02 -1.35
C GLN A 248 22.02 -18.34 -2.45
N VAL A 249 22.26 -18.71 -3.71
CA VAL A 249 21.38 -18.32 -4.82
C VAL A 249 19.95 -18.75 -4.45
N PRO A 250 18.95 -17.84 -4.45
CA PRO A 250 17.58 -18.19 -4.12
C PRO A 250 17.11 -19.39 -4.96
N THR A 251 16.77 -20.50 -4.32
CA THR A 251 16.23 -21.69 -4.99
C THR A 251 14.72 -21.62 -5.06
N GLY A 252 14.14 -21.86 -6.23
CA GLY A 252 12.68 -21.86 -6.47
C GLY A 252 12.24 -20.84 -7.52
N PRO A 253 10.93 -20.56 -7.63
CA PRO A 253 10.43 -19.61 -8.61
C PRO A 253 10.99 -18.18 -8.44
N LEU A 254 11.10 -17.44 -9.54
CA LEU A 254 11.45 -16.03 -9.59
C LEU A 254 10.40 -15.21 -8.86
N LYS A 255 10.85 -14.20 -8.11
CA LYS A 255 9.94 -13.33 -7.36
C LYS A 255 9.02 -12.58 -8.32
N ILE A 256 7.72 -12.65 -8.08
CA ILE A 256 6.69 -11.95 -8.87
C ILE A 256 6.29 -10.68 -8.13
N MET A 257 6.12 -9.59 -8.89
CA MET A 257 5.67 -8.30 -8.40
C MET A 257 4.49 -7.82 -9.26
N PRO A 258 3.34 -7.48 -8.65
CA PRO A 258 2.24 -6.89 -9.39
C PRO A 258 2.54 -5.44 -9.77
N ALA A 259 1.99 -5.04 -10.91
CA ALA A 259 1.97 -3.66 -11.39
C ALA A 259 0.53 -3.18 -11.49
N SER A 260 0.28 -1.98 -10.95
CA SER A 260 -1.03 -1.35 -10.96
C SER A 260 -1.10 -0.34 -12.11
N GLN A 261 -2.30 -0.11 -12.62
CA GLN A 261 -2.60 0.94 -13.60
C GLN A 261 -3.35 2.06 -12.89
N TYR A 262 -3.08 3.31 -13.27
CA TYR A 262 -3.94 4.43 -12.92
C TYR A 262 -4.06 5.41 -14.10
N THR A 263 -5.00 6.33 -14.00
CA THR A 263 -5.28 7.31 -15.05
C THR A 263 -4.91 8.72 -14.58
N CYS A 264 -4.35 9.53 -15.47
CA CYS A 264 -4.42 10.99 -15.37
C CYS A 264 -5.35 11.54 -16.46
N LEU A 265 -6.02 12.64 -16.17
CA LEU A 265 -6.82 13.38 -17.15
C LEU A 265 -6.04 14.61 -17.60
N THR A 266 -5.80 14.72 -18.90
CA THR A 266 -5.43 15.98 -19.54
C THR A 266 -6.70 16.71 -19.95
N ARG A 267 -6.75 18.02 -19.73
CA ARG A 267 -7.92 18.88 -19.98
C ARG A 267 -7.57 19.99 -20.97
N ALA A 268 -8.56 20.47 -21.70
CA ALA A 268 -8.46 21.72 -22.45
C ALA A 268 -9.42 22.77 -21.87
N GLY A 269 -9.01 24.04 -21.95
CA GLY A 269 -9.75 25.19 -21.48
C GLY A 269 -8.84 26.39 -21.22
N THR A 270 -9.35 27.43 -20.57
CA THR A 270 -8.64 28.68 -20.30
C THR A 270 -8.37 28.86 -18.80
N GLN A 271 -7.18 29.38 -18.53
CA GLN A 271 -6.78 29.81 -17.19
C GLN A 271 -7.34 31.21 -16.93
N GLU A 272 -8.26 31.32 -15.98
CA GLU A 272 -8.92 32.58 -15.60
C GLU A 272 -8.55 32.98 -14.16
N PRO A 273 -8.47 34.29 -13.84
CA PRO A 273 -8.14 34.77 -12.49
C PRO A 273 -9.13 34.31 -11.40
N THR A 274 -10.37 34.00 -11.78
CA THR A 274 -11.44 33.56 -10.87
C THR A 274 -11.58 32.04 -10.77
N GLY A 275 -10.73 31.28 -11.48
CA GLY A 275 -10.76 29.82 -11.52
C GLY A 275 -10.80 29.28 -12.95
N ASN A 276 -10.08 28.19 -13.21
CA ASN A 276 -9.92 27.62 -14.55
C ASN A 276 -11.23 27.04 -15.08
N ILE A 277 -11.46 27.23 -16.38
CA ILE A 277 -12.60 26.65 -17.11
C ILE A 277 -12.09 25.42 -17.87
N PHE A 278 -12.85 24.32 -17.85
CA PHE A 278 -12.50 23.09 -18.56
C PHE A 278 -13.72 22.56 -19.32
N ASP A 279 -13.58 22.33 -20.61
CA ASP A 279 -14.69 21.88 -21.46
C ASP A 279 -14.66 20.38 -21.78
N ASN A 280 -13.46 19.81 -21.84
CA ASN A 280 -13.27 18.42 -22.23
C ASN A 280 -11.92 17.88 -21.73
N ALA A 281 -11.84 16.54 -21.67
CA ALA A 281 -10.70 15.84 -21.12
C ALA A 281 -10.39 14.55 -21.89
N ALA A 282 -9.15 14.11 -21.80
CA ALA A 282 -8.66 12.85 -22.31
C ALA A 282 -7.93 12.08 -21.20
N ARG A 283 -8.07 10.76 -21.21
CA ARG A 283 -7.35 9.84 -20.32
C ARG A 283 -5.95 9.56 -20.84
N LEU A 284 -5.01 9.45 -19.90
CA LEU A 284 -3.64 8.96 -20.07
C LEU A 284 -3.40 7.88 -19.01
N HIS A 285 -2.95 6.69 -19.41
CA HIS A 285 -2.72 5.56 -18.52
C HIS A 285 -1.25 5.45 -18.12
N PHE A 286 -1.01 5.20 -16.83
CA PHE A 286 0.31 5.06 -16.23
C PHE A 286 0.36 3.82 -15.36
N TYR A 287 1.57 3.28 -15.19
CA TYR A 287 1.78 1.99 -14.54
C TYR A 287 2.91 2.08 -13.55
N PHE A 288 2.74 1.39 -12.43
CA PHE A 288 3.74 1.39 -11.37
C PHE A 288 3.73 0.05 -10.63
N PRO A 289 4.91 -0.46 -10.23
CA PRO A 289 4.97 -1.66 -9.41
C PRO A 289 4.62 -1.34 -7.96
N THR A 290 4.16 -2.34 -7.21
CA THR A 290 3.72 -2.18 -5.81
C THR A 290 4.79 -1.62 -4.87
N ASN A 291 6.07 -1.72 -5.22
CA ASN A 291 7.18 -1.19 -4.43
C ASN A 291 7.63 0.23 -4.84
N ASN A 292 7.02 0.83 -5.87
CA ASN A 292 7.41 2.14 -6.38
C ASN A 292 6.18 2.95 -6.80
N ASP A 293 5.47 3.48 -5.81
CA ASP A 293 4.30 4.34 -6.03
C ASP A 293 4.64 5.56 -6.89
N PRO A 294 3.68 6.03 -7.71
CA PRO A 294 3.89 7.20 -8.56
C PRO A 294 4.15 8.44 -7.68
N PRO A 295 5.22 9.21 -7.96
CA PRO A 295 5.49 10.45 -7.24
C PRO A 295 4.43 11.51 -7.57
N ALA A 296 4.41 12.61 -6.81
CA ALA A 296 3.54 13.75 -7.12
C ALA A 296 3.86 14.32 -8.51
N GLN A 297 2.83 14.81 -9.20
CA GLN A 297 3.04 15.70 -10.34
C GLN A 297 3.75 16.98 -9.91
N PRO A 298 4.57 17.58 -10.78
CA PRO A 298 5.06 18.93 -10.57
C PRO A 298 3.89 19.90 -10.33
N PRO A 299 4.01 20.82 -9.36
CA PRO A 299 2.95 21.76 -9.03
C PRO A 299 2.69 22.74 -10.19
N GLY A 300 1.49 23.33 -10.20
CA GLY A 300 1.17 24.44 -11.10
C GLY A 300 0.69 24.08 -12.50
N ASN A 301 0.40 22.81 -12.79
CA ASN A 301 -0.29 22.43 -14.03
C ASN A 301 -1.77 22.05 -13.76
N PRO A 302 -2.72 22.99 -13.89
CA PRO A 302 -4.13 22.71 -13.65
C PRO A 302 -4.80 21.90 -14.77
N PHE A 303 -4.14 21.73 -15.91
CA PHE A 303 -4.67 21.00 -17.07
C PHE A 303 -4.37 19.51 -17.02
N LEU A 304 -3.62 19.05 -16.04
CA LEU A 304 -3.28 17.65 -15.85
C LEU A 304 -3.58 17.26 -14.41
N ILE A 305 -4.52 16.33 -14.23
CA ILE A 305 -4.91 15.85 -12.90
C ILE A 305 -4.80 14.34 -12.82
N CYS A 306 -4.26 13.84 -11.71
CA CYS A 306 -4.07 12.41 -11.48
C CYS A 306 -4.80 11.91 -10.22
N HIS A 307 -5.50 12.82 -9.52
CA HIS A 307 -6.27 12.58 -8.31
C HIS A 307 -7.60 13.35 -8.33
N ASP A 308 -8.51 13.04 -7.40
CA ASP A 308 -9.77 13.79 -7.26
C ASP A 308 -9.52 15.13 -6.54
N THR A 309 -9.57 16.22 -7.31
CA THR A 309 -9.35 17.59 -6.83
C THR A 309 -10.50 18.14 -5.98
N ASN A 310 -11.68 17.52 -6.00
CA ASN A 310 -12.80 17.92 -5.14
C ASN A 310 -12.62 17.37 -3.72
N LEU A 311 -12.06 16.17 -3.60
CA LEU A 311 -11.77 15.53 -2.31
C LEU A 311 -10.43 15.99 -1.73
N ASN A 312 -9.42 16.18 -2.58
CA ASN A 312 -8.09 16.64 -2.18
C ASN A 312 -7.70 17.88 -2.99
N PRO A 313 -8.13 19.08 -2.57
CA PRO A 313 -7.84 20.31 -3.29
C PRO A 313 -6.35 20.68 -3.21
N GLY A 314 -5.82 21.24 -4.30
CA GLY A 314 -4.42 21.68 -4.40
C GLY A 314 -3.58 20.86 -5.38
N ASP A 315 -2.26 21.02 -5.26
CA ASP A 315 -1.28 20.26 -6.06
C ASP A 315 -1.30 18.77 -5.73
N ASP A 316 -0.86 17.95 -6.67
CA ASP A 316 -0.81 16.49 -6.51
C ASP A 316 0.13 16.05 -5.37
N SER A 317 -0.19 14.91 -4.74
CA SER A 317 0.58 14.33 -3.64
C SER A 317 0.63 12.81 -3.79
N PRO A 318 1.75 12.14 -3.42
CA PRO A 318 1.79 10.68 -3.42
C PRO A 318 0.83 10.05 -2.42
N LEU A 319 0.27 10.84 -1.49
CA LEU A 319 -0.71 10.38 -0.50
C LEU A 319 -2.15 10.37 -1.04
N PHE A 320 -2.41 11.01 -2.19
CA PHE A 320 -3.74 11.10 -2.74
C PHE A 320 -4.08 9.86 -3.56
N PRO A 321 -5.30 9.30 -3.41
CA PRO A 321 -5.75 8.20 -4.25
C PRO A 321 -5.69 8.58 -5.74
N ARG A 322 -5.09 7.70 -6.55
CA ARG A 322 -4.98 7.88 -7.99
C ARG A 322 -6.31 7.62 -8.69
N LEU A 323 -6.61 8.41 -9.72
CA LEU A 323 -7.85 8.23 -10.49
C LEU A 323 -7.87 6.88 -11.20
N GLU A 324 -9.04 6.23 -11.17
CA GLU A 324 -9.29 4.96 -11.87
C GLU A 324 -8.22 3.89 -11.58
N LEU A 325 -7.71 3.83 -10.34
CA LEU A 325 -6.70 2.85 -9.93
C LEU A 325 -7.22 1.42 -10.12
N VAL A 326 -6.53 0.65 -10.96
CA VAL A 326 -6.71 -0.79 -11.14
C VAL A 326 -5.52 -1.48 -10.49
N PRO A 327 -5.67 -2.03 -9.28
CA PRO A 327 -4.59 -2.75 -8.63
C PRO A 327 -4.30 -4.05 -9.37
N GLN A 328 -3.02 -4.46 -9.42
CA GLN A 328 -2.59 -5.72 -10.04
C GLN A 328 -3.10 -5.89 -11.48
N HIS A 329 -3.01 -4.83 -12.28
CA HIS A 329 -3.42 -4.82 -13.68
C HIS A 329 -2.66 -5.87 -14.50
N PHE A 330 -1.36 -6.05 -14.21
CA PHE A 330 -0.54 -7.17 -14.66
C PHE A 330 0.54 -7.51 -13.62
N SER A 331 1.26 -8.61 -13.86
CA SER A 331 2.43 -9.01 -13.06
C SER A 331 3.71 -8.93 -13.86
N VAL A 332 4.83 -8.78 -13.19
CA VAL A 332 6.19 -8.84 -13.74
C VAL A 332 7.07 -9.62 -12.78
N TRP A 333 8.27 -10.02 -13.19
CA TRP A 333 9.25 -10.49 -12.21
C TRP A 333 9.92 -9.29 -11.53
N ASP A 334 10.15 -9.41 -10.24
CA ASP A 334 10.71 -8.35 -9.42
C ASP A 334 12.20 -8.18 -9.70
N ILE A 335 12.62 -6.98 -10.09
CA ILE A 335 14.03 -6.68 -10.36
C ILE A 335 14.91 -6.79 -9.10
N SER A 336 14.32 -6.75 -7.90
CA SER A 336 15.04 -7.01 -6.65
C SER A 336 15.34 -8.49 -6.41
N ASP A 337 14.88 -9.41 -7.27
CA ASP A 337 15.35 -10.79 -7.23
C ASP A 337 16.85 -10.82 -7.59
N LEU A 338 17.66 -11.26 -6.63
CA LEU A 338 19.11 -11.31 -6.71
C LEU A 338 19.63 -12.06 -7.95
N ARG A 339 18.84 -12.95 -8.54
CA ARG A 339 19.21 -13.68 -9.76
C ARG A 339 19.18 -12.81 -11.01
N PHE A 340 18.54 -11.65 -10.99
CA PHE A 340 18.62 -10.69 -12.09
C PHE A 340 19.85 -9.78 -12.01
N ALA A 341 20.55 -9.77 -10.88
CA ALA A 341 21.84 -9.11 -10.77
C ALA A 341 22.96 -9.94 -11.43
N ASP A 342 24.02 -9.25 -11.83
CA ASP A 342 25.31 -9.84 -12.21
C ASP A 342 26.19 -9.81 -10.96
N GLN A 343 26.16 -10.87 -10.15
CA GLN A 343 26.88 -10.88 -8.87
C GLN A 343 28.34 -11.24 -9.01
N ASP A 344 28.71 -11.95 -10.08
CA ASP A 344 30.07 -12.40 -10.33
C ASP A 344 30.85 -11.50 -11.30
N GLY A 345 30.20 -10.48 -11.86
CA GLY A 345 30.79 -9.43 -12.68
C GLY A 345 31.14 -9.90 -14.08
N ASP A 346 30.49 -10.95 -14.59
CA ASP A 346 30.75 -11.54 -15.90
C ASP A 346 30.01 -10.83 -17.07
N GLY A 347 29.17 -9.85 -16.76
CA GLY A 347 28.39 -9.07 -17.71
C GLY A 347 27.06 -9.71 -18.10
N SER A 348 26.67 -10.84 -17.51
CA SER A 348 25.37 -11.50 -17.68
C SER A 348 24.63 -11.57 -16.36
N SER A 349 23.30 -11.66 -16.40
CA SER A 349 22.52 -11.91 -15.18
C SER A 349 22.70 -13.35 -14.70
N ASP A 350 22.79 -13.54 -13.39
CA ASP A 350 22.98 -14.86 -12.77
C ASP A 350 21.87 -15.86 -13.18
N VAL A 351 20.65 -15.38 -13.46
CA VAL A 351 19.53 -16.19 -13.93
C VAL A 351 19.82 -16.81 -15.30
N ASN A 352 20.40 -16.05 -16.23
CA ASN A 352 20.73 -16.54 -17.56
C ASN A 352 21.81 -17.62 -17.47
N LYS A 353 22.84 -17.38 -16.64
CA LYS A 353 23.92 -18.32 -16.37
C LYS A 353 23.40 -19.60 -15.71
N SER A 354 22.54 -19.48 -14.70
CA SER A 354 21.93 -20.62 -14.01
C SER A 354 21.12 -21.51 -14.97
N ILE A 355 20.41 -20.90 -15.92
CA ILE A 355 19.69 -21.65 -16.97
C ILE A 355 20.68 -22.38 -17.89
N GLN A 356 21.73 -21.70 -18.34
CA GLN A 356 22.77 -22.30 -19.20
C GLN A 356 23.47 -23.48 -18.52
N ASP A 357 23.86 -23.31 -17.26
CA ASP A 357 24.53 -24.36 -16.49
C ASP A 357 23.63 -25.58 -16.31
N LYS A 358 22.34 -25.38 -16.00
CA LYS A 358 21.38 -26.51 -15.92
C LYS A 358 21.18 -27.19 -17.27
N LEU A 359 21.04 -26.43 -18.35
CA LEU A 359 20.92 -26.98 -19.70
C LEU A 359 22.13 -27.84 -20.08
N LEU A 360 23.33 -27.36 -19.77
CA LEU A 360 24.57 -28.09 -20.04
C LEU A 360 24.69 -29.34 -19.16
N ASN A 361 24.47 -29.21 -17.86
CA ASN A 361 24.70 -30.29 -16.90
C ASN A 361 23.66 -31.42 -17.01
N ASP A 362 22.38 -31.08 -17.20
CA ASP A 362 21.29 -32.06 -17.17
C ASP A 362 20.99 -32.62 -18.57
N PHE A 363 21.24 -31.83 -19.61
CA PHE A 363 20.82 -32.16 -20.99
C PHE A 363 21.92 -32.06 -22.04
N ASN A 364 23.15 -31.66 -21.67
CA ASN A 364 24.25 -31.40 -22.60
C ASN A 364 23.87 -30.41 -23.72
N ASP A 365 23.07 -29.41 -23.36
CA ASP A 365 22.57 -28.37 -24.26
C ASP A 365 23.36 -27.07 -24.05
N THR A 366 24.03 -26.61 -25.10
CA THR A 366 24.99 -25.49 -25.05
C THR A 366 24.40 -24.18 -25.57
N ARG A 367 23.08 -24.05 -25.63
CA ARG A 367 22.43 -22.84 -26.15
C ARG A 367 22.73 -21.61 -25.29
N GLU A 368 22.91 -20.46 -25.94
CA GLU A 368 23.02 -19.18 -25.24
C GLU A 368 21.65 -18.71 -24.74
N ILE A 369 21.61 -18.17 -23.52
CA ILE A 369 20.37 -17.77 -22.86
C ILE A 369 20.43 -16.28 -22.54
N ASN A 370 19.47 -15.54 -23.07
CA ASN A 370 19.17 -14.19 -22.63
C ASN A 370 17.65 -13.97 -22.73
N LEU A 371 16.92 -14.38 -21.68
CA LEU A 371 15.46 -14.44 -21.75
C LEU A 371 14.77 -13.26 -21.09
N PHE A 372 15.36 -12.67 -20.06
CA PHE A 372 14.70 -11.65 -19.25
C PHE A 372 15.22 -10.25 -19.59
N ASN A 373 14.29 -9.33 -19.83
CA ASN A 373 14.57 -7.95 -20.18
C ASN A 373 13.95 -7.00 -19.14
N ILE A 374 14.61 -5.87 -18.91
CA ILE A 374 14.08 -4.82 -18.03
C ILE A 374 12.88 -4.17 -18.71
N PHE A 375 11.78 -4.06 -17.96
CA PHE A 375 10.63 -3.27 -18.34
C PHE A 375 10.71 -1.87 -17.70
N GLN A 376 11.01 -0.85 -18.49
CA GLN A 376 10.92 0.55 -18.07
C GLN A 376 9.67 1.20 -18.65
N TRP A 377 8.92 1.92 -17.83
CA TRP A 377 7.73 2.62 -18.30
C TRP A 377 7.45 3.88 -17.46
N PRO A 378 6.95 4.97 -18.06
CA PRO A 378 6.56 6.16 -17.29
C PRO A 378 5.49 5.83 -16.25
N ASN A 379 5.78 6.11 -14.99
CA ASN A 379 4.80 6.04 -13.90
C ASN A 379 4.14 7.40 -13.62
N ARG A 380 4.42 8.42 -14.44
CA ARG A 380 3.79 9.74 -14.40
C ARG A 380 3.93 10.48 -15.74
N PRO A 381 3.06 11.48 -16.01
CA PRO A 381 3.13 12.34 -17.19
C PRO A 381 4.44 13.14 -17.39
N SER A 382 5.17 13.50 -16.32
CA SER A 382 6.34 14.39 -16.45
C SER A 382 7.59 13.66 -16.97
N SER A 383 8.26 14.28 -17.94
CA SER A 383 9.45 13.76 -18.62
C SER A 383 10.74 13.89 -17.79
N ASP A 384 10.87 13.15 -16.69
CA ASP A 384 12.20 12.89 -16.15
C ASP A 384 13.00 12.01 -17.13
N THR A 385 14.31 12.21 -17.18
CA THR A 385 15.19 11.74 -18.26
C THR A 385 15.35 10.22 -18.35
N THR A 386 14.71 9.43 -17.49
CA THR A 386 14.64 7.96 -17.60
C THR A 386 13.37 7.43 -16.93
N PRO A 387 12.51 6.68 -17.64
CA PRO A 387 11.35 6.05 -17.03
C PRO A 387 11.75 5.07 -15.91
N PRO A 388 10.96 4.98 -14.82
CA PRO A 388 11.24 4.02 -13.75
C PRO A 388 11.09 2.58 -14.25
N THR A 389 11.76 1.67 -13.55
CA THR A 389 11.63 0.24 -13.81
C THR A 389 10.33 -0.27 -13.19
N VAL A 390 9.51 -0.91 -14.03
CA VAL A 390 8.31 -1.64 -13.60
C VAL A 390 8.71 -3.03 -13.10
N GLY A 391 9.64 -3.70 -13.78
CA GLY A 391 10.15 -5.01 -13.38
C GLY A 391 10.89 -5.68 -14.53
N MET A 392 10.89 -7.02 -14.55
CA MET A 392 11.44 -7.83 -15.62
C MET A 392 10.30 -8.54 -16.38
N PHE A 393 10.45 -8.69 -17.69
CA PHE A 393 9.60 -9.54 -18.52
C PHE A 393 10.44 -10.54 -19.29
N MET A 394 9.85 -11.66 -19.68
CA MET A 394 10.51 -12.72 -20.43
C MET A 394 10.25 -12.50 -21.91
N GLN A 395 11.24 -12.73 -22.76
CA GLN A 395 11.06 -12.63 -24.20
C GLN A 395 10.02 -13.65 -24.69
N PRO A 396 9.21 -13.29 -25.69
CA PRO A 396 8.27 -14.23 -26.27
C PRO A 396 8.99 -15.30 -27.10
N PHE A 397 8.37 -16.47 -27.21
CA PHE A 397 8.88 -17.59 -28.01
C PHE A 397 8.16 -17.68 -29.34
N ILE A 398 8.82 -18.21 -30.36
CA ILE A 398 8.21 -18.47 -31.67
C ILE A 398 8.24 -19.97 -31.91
N ASN A 399 7.06 -20.56 -32.14
CA ASN A 399 6.95 -21.96 -32.49
C ASN A 399 7.53 -22.18 -33.90
N GLY A 400 8.58 -22.99 -34.00
CA GLY A 400 9.29 -23.21 -35.25
C GLY A 400 8.48 -23.91 -36.35
N LEU A 401 7.38 -24.59 -36.01
CA LEU A 401 6.50 -25.26 -36.98
C LEU A 401 5.42 -24.32 -37.51
N THR A 402 4.81 -23.53 -36.62
CA THR A 402 3.67 -22.67 -36.97
C THR A 402 4.09 -21.23 -37.27
N GLY A 403 5.29 -20.82 -36.87
CA GLY A 403 5.77 -19.44 -36.92
C GLY A 403 5.09 -18.51 -35.92
N ARG A 404 4.34 -19.05 -34.96
CA ARG A 404 3.48 -18.27 -34.06
C ARG A 404 4.16 -17.92 -32.75
N GLY A 405 3.91 -16.70 -32.28
CA GLY A 405 4.34 -16.24 -30.96
C GLY A 405 3.57 -16.94 -29.85
N PHE A 406 4.23 -17.29 -28.75
CA PHE A 406 3.59 -17.80 -27.56
C PHE A 406 4.36 -17.45 -26.29
N CYS A 407 3.67 -17.54 -25.16
CA CYS A 407 4.25 -17.49 -23.83
C CYS A 407 4.12 -18.87 -23.16
N PRO A 408 5.19 -19.42 -22.55
CA PRO A 408 5.17 -20.77 -22.01
C PRO A 408 4.13 -20.95 -20.90
N THR A 409 3.42 -22.07 -20.96
CA THR A 409 2.46 -22.53 -19.95
C THR A 409 2.90 -23.87 -19.37
N GLN A 410 2.14 -24.43 -18.42
CA GLN A 410 2.38 -25.77 -17.89
C GLN A 410 2.48 -26.82 -18.99
N SER A 411 1.75 -26.71 -20.11
CA SER A 411 1.90 -27.67 -21.20
C SER A 411 3.27 -27.61 -21.86
N ASP A 412 3.84 -26.42 -22.01
CA ASP A 412 5.17 -26.23 -22.60
C ASP A 412 6.27 -26.67 -21.64
N TYR A 413 6.14 -26.31 -20.36
CA TYR A 413 7.07 -26.70 -19.29
C TYR A 413 7.14 -28.21 -19.08
N ASN A 414 6.03 -28.92 -19.30
CA ASN A 414 5.98 -30.38 -19.24
C ASN A 414 6.24 -31.04 -20.61
N GLY A 415 6.57 -30.24 -21.62
CA GLY A 415 6.85 -30.69 -22.99
C GLY A 415 8.25 -31.31 -23.15
N ASN A 416 8.66 -31.45 -24.40
CA ASN A 416 9.92 -32.11 -24.75
C ASN A 416 11.13 -31.16 -24.79
N ASP A 417 10.94 -29.85 -24.88
CA ASP A 417 12.05 -28.89 -24.95
C ASP A 417 12.78 -28.81 -23.61
N ASN A 418 14.10 -29.00 -23.63
CA ASN A 418 14.94 -28.97 -22.44
C ASN A 418 14.94 -27.59 -21.77
N LEU A 419 14.82 -26.51 -22.56
CA LEU A 419 14.73 -25.16 -22.00
C LEU A 419 13.47 -24.97 -21.18
N PHE A 420 12.31 -25.43 -21.68
CA PHE A 420 11.07 -25.30 -20.92
C PHE A 420 11.06 -26.15 -19.65
N LYS A 421 11.74 -27.30 -19.64
CA LYS A 421 11.92 -28.09 -18.41
C LYS A 421 12.74 -27.33 -17.36
N VAL A 422 13.83 -26.66 -17.76
CA VAL A 422 14.65 -25.83 -16.85
C VAL A 422 13.85 -24.61 -16.38
N LEU A 423 13.13 -23.95 -17.30
CA LEU A 423 12.30 -22.79 -16.97
C LEU A 423 11.15 -23.14 -16.03
N LYS A 424 10.64 -24.37 -16.05
CA LYS A 424 9.59 -24.81 -15.11
C LYS A 424 9.95 -24.54 -13.65
N GLU A 425 11.20 -24.80 -13.26
CA GLU A 425 11.66 -24.66 -11.88
C GLU A 425 11.91 -23.20 -11.49
N LEU A 426 12.32 -22.37 -12.47
CA LEU A 426 12.67 -20.97 -12.27
C LEU A 426 11.49 -20.04 -12.42
N VAL A 427 10.58 -20.28 -13.36
CA VAL A 427 9.39 -19.47 -13.57
C VAL A 427 8.26 -19.94 -12.66
N GLY A 428 8.02 -21.26 -12.59
CA GLY A 428 7.10 -21.87 -11.63
C GLY A 428 5.60 -21.62 -11.86
N VAL A 429 5.23 -20.78 -12.83
CA VAL A 429 3.85 -20.37 -13.11
C VAL A 429 3.59 -20.28 -14.61
N ASP A 430 2.32 -20.30 -15.00
CA ASP A 430 1.94 -20.00 -16.38
C ASP A 430 2.27 -18.55 -16.72
N THR A 431 2.64 -18.32 -17.98
CA THR A 431 2.91 -16.99 -18.48
C THR A 431 1.94 -16.64 -19.59
N GLU A 432 1.65 -15.36 -19.73
CA GLU A 432 0.78 -14.83 -20.78
C GLU A 432 1.45 -13.68 -21.53
N GLY A 433 1.02 -13.45 -22.75
CA GLY A 433 1.48 -12.35 -23.57
C GLY A 433 1.09 -11.00 -22.99
N ILE A 434 1.96 -10.01 -23.19
CA ILE A 434 1.67 -8.62 -22.88
C ILE A 434 1.84 -7.75 -24.12
N TYR A 435 0.91 -6.82 -24.31
CA TYR A 435 0.76 -6.04 -25.54
C TYR A 435 0.71 -4.54 -25.23
N LEU A 436 1.15 -3.74 -26.20
CA LEU A 436 0.97 -2.30 -26.21
C LEU A 436 -0.12 -1.94 -27.21
N ALA A 437 -0.99 -1.02 -26.81
CA ALA A 437 -2.06 -0.54 -27.67
C ALA A 437 -2.17 0.98 -27.61
N VAL A 438 -2.29 1.62 -28.78
CA VAL A 438 -2.35 3.08 -28.90
C VAL A 438 -3.79 3.50 -29.09
N ARG A 439 -4.23 4.47 -28.29
CA ARG A 439 -5.55 5.08 -28.41
C ARG A 439 -5.72 5.82 -29.74
N GLU A 440 -6.93 5.83 -30.28
CA GLU A 440 -7.28 6.74 -31.37
C GLU A 440 -7.01 8.21 -30.97
N PRO A 441 -6.56 9.09 -31.90
CA PRO A 441 -6.31 10.49 -31.59
C PRO A 441 -7.55 11.18 -31.04
N VAL A 442 -7.42 11.87 -29.91
CA VAL A 442 -8.50 12.65 -29.30
C VAL A 442 -8.25 14.14 -29.49
N ARG A 443 -9.23 14.81 -30.07
CA ARG A 443 -9.25 16.27 -30.20
C ARG A 443 -10.07 16.86 -29.06
N LEU A 444 -9.44 17.73 -28.30
CA LEU A 444 -10.03 18.56 -27.26
C LEU A 444 -10.31 19.94 -27.86
N THR A 445 -11.32 20.63 -27.34
CA THR A 445 -11.66 21.99 -27.77
C THR A 445 -11.67 22.85 -26.52
N ASP A 446 -10.86 23.91 -26.49
CA ASP A 446 -10.93 24.88 -25.40
C ASP A 446 -12.17 25.77 -25.49
N ASP A 447 -12.39 26.59 -24.48
CA ASP A 447 -13.52 27.50 -24.32
C ASP A 447 -13.51 28.67 -25.32
N THR A 448 -12.41 28.85 -26.06
CA THR A 448 -12.32 29.79 -27.18
C THR A 448 -12.69 29.14 -28.53
N GLY A 449 -12.96 27.83 -28.53
CA GLY A 449 -13.23 27.04 -29.73
C GLY A 449 -11.98 26.53 -30.44
N THR A 450 -10.78 26.68 -29.86
CA THR A 450 -9.53 26.21 -30.42
C THR A 450 -9.37 24.71 -30.19
N VAL A 451 -9.00 23.97 -31.23
CA VAL A 451 -8.83 22.53 -31.17
C VAL A 451 -7.40 22.17 -30.81
N VAL A 452 -7.22 21.44 -29.71
CA VAL A 452 -5.94 20.91 -29.23
C VAL A 452 -5.97 19.38 -29.28
N THR A 453 -4.97 18.76 -29.88
CA THR A 453 -4.85 17.29 -29.85
C THR A 453 -4.32 16.86 -28.49
N ALA A 454 -5.02 15.95 -27.81
CA ALA A 454 -4.53 15.35 -26.58
C ALA A 454 -3.26 14.52 -26.87
N PRO A 455 -2.33 14.38 -25.91
CA PRO A 455 -1.21 13.48 -26.05
C PRO A 455 -1.65 12.05 -26.36
N ASP A 456 -0.75 11.31 -27.00
CA ASP A 456 -0.94 9.89 -27.25
C ASP A 456 -1.05 9.15 -25.91
N ASP A 457 -1.95 8.18 -25.89
CA ASP A 457 -2.17 7.31 -24.73
C ASP A 457 -1.85 5.88 -25.15
N ILE A 458 -1.03 5.22 -24.34
CA ILE A 458 -0.62 3.84 -24.57
C ILE A 458 -1.14 3.00 -23.42
N LEU A 459 -1.97 2.02 -23.78
CA LEU A 459 -2.49 1.04 -22.86
C LEU A 459 -1.67 -0.25 -22.94
N ILE A 460 -1.25 -0.76 -21.78
CA ILE A 460 -0.63 -2.07 -21.62
C ILE A 460 -1.76 -3.05 -21.29
N ILE A 461 -1.87 -4.14 -22.05
CA ILE A 461 -2.92 -5.14 -21.87
C ILE A 461 -2.37 -6.56 -21.92
N ARG A 462 -2.91 -7.41 -21.05
CA ARG A 462 -2.59 -8.83 -20.97
C ARG A 462 -3.37 -9.65 -22.01
N GLU A 463 -2.77 -10.73 -22.49
CA GLU A 463 -3.35 -11.65 -23.47
C GLU A 463 -4.73 -12.14 -23.06
N ASN A 464 -4.89 -12.65 -21.84
CA ASN A 464 -6.16 -13.21 -21.35
C ASN A 464 -7.33 -12.20 -21.43
N LEU A 465 -7.07 -10.92 -21.15
CA LEU A 465 -8.10 -9.88 -21.29
C LEU A 465 -8.28 -9.46 -22.75
N LEU A 466 -7.17 -9.28 -23.48
CA LEU A 466 -7.20 -8.84 -24.88
C LEU A 466 -8.01 -9.81 -25.75
N GLU A 467 -7.78 -11.11 -25.61
CA GLU A 467 -8.46 -12.15 -26.41
C GLU A 467 -9.99 -12.14 -26.25
N LYS A 468 -10.49 -11.62 -25.13
CA LYS A 468 -11.92 -11.49 -24.84
C LYS A 468 -12.55 -10.27 -25.50
N ILE A 469 -11.77 -9.24 -25.83
CA ILE A 469 -12.27 -7.93 -26.27
C ILE A 469 -11.79 -7.48 -27.64
N TRP A 470 -10.84 -8.21 -28.23
CA TRP A 470 -10.21 -7.81 -29.49
C TRP A 470 -11.08 -8.10 -30.71
N PHE A 471 -10.90 -7.26 -31.73
CA PHE A 471 -11.52 -7.43 -33.03
C PHE A 471 -10.62 -6.88 -34.15
N TYR A 472 -10.88 -7.29 -35.38
CA TYR A 472 -10.39 -6.61 -36.57
C TYR A 472 -11.57 -6.19 -37.45
N SER A 473 -11.37 -5.16 -38.27
CA SER A 473 -12.39 -4.67 -39.21
C SER A 473 -12.02 -5.04 -40.63
N GLU A 474 -12.95 -5.65 -41.36
CA GLU A 474 -12.83 -5.93 -42.79
C GLU A 474 -14.19 -5.65 -43.45
N ASN A 475 -14.20 -4.86 -44.54
CA ASN A 475 -15.44 -4.47 -45.23
C ASN A 475 -16.52 -3.87 -44.30
N ASN A 476 -16.11 -3.04 -43.33
CA ASN A 476 -16.97 -2.43 -42.29
C ASN A 476 -17.67 -3.44 -41.36
N GLN A 477 -17.26 -4.70 -41.35
CA GLN A 477 -17.69 -5.71 -40.39
C GLN A 477 -16.58 -6.00 -39.37
N LEU A 478 -16.97 -6.21 -38.13
CA LEU A 478 -16.05 -6.55 -37.03
C LEU A 478 -16.02 -8.07 -36.86
N PHE A 479 -14.81 -8.61 -36.72
CA PHE A 479 -14.56 -10.04 -36.57
C PHE A 479 -13.65 -10.29 -35.37
N ILE A 480 -13.88 -11.40 -34.68
CA ILE A 480 -12.99 -11.87 -33.60
C ILE A 480 -11.77 -12.53 -34.26
N PRO A 481 -10.54 -12.09 -33.94
CA PRO A 481 -9.33 -12.71 -34.44
C PRO A 481 -9.17 -14.12 -33.87
N ASP A 482 -8.70 -15.01 -34.72
CA ASP A 482 -8.07 -16.27 -34.33
C ASP A 482 -6.54 -16.11 -34.28
N GLU A 483 -5.85 -17.21 -33.96
CA GLU A 483 -4.39 -17.26 -33.84
C GLU A 483 -3.62 -16.92 -35.13
N ILE A 484 -4.28 -16.94 -36.31
CA ILE A 484 -3.66 -16.60 -37.60
C ILE A 484 -3.90 -15.13 -37.93
N THR A 485 -5.14 -14.68 -37.75
CA THR A 485 -5.58 -13.33 -38.07
C THR A 485 -5.06 -12.32 -37.05
N SER A 486 -4.80 -12.71 -35.80
CA SER A 486 -4.11 -11.89 -34.80
C SER A 486 -2.72 -11.41 -35.28
N GLY A 487 -1.99 -12.26 -36.00
CA GLY A 487 -0.66 -11.95 -36.55
C GLY A 487 -0.65 -11.24 -37.91
N SER A 488 -1.77 -11.25 -38.65
CA SER A 488 -1.83 -10.73 -40.02
C SER A 488 -2.75 -9.51 -40.19
N LYS A 489 -3.65 -9.26 -39.25
CA LYS A 489 -4.59 -8.13 -39.27
C LYS A 489 -4.18 -7.04 -38.28
N THR A 490 -4.82 -5.87 -38.43
CA THR A 490 -4.72 -4.81 -37.42
C THR A 490 -5.76 -5.08 -36.36
N ILE A 491 -5.29 -5.26 -35.14
CA ILE A 491 -6.12 -5.65 -33.99
C ILE A 491 -6.49 -4.39 -33.22
N HIS A 492 -7.78 -4.30 -32.91
CA HIS A 492 -8.39 -3.22 -32.18
C HIS A 492 -9.16 -3.77 -30.98
N PHE A 493 -9.43 -2.90 -30.01
CA PHE A 493 -10.42 -3.18 -28.96
C PHE A 493 -10.98 -1.86 -28.42
N TYR A 494 -12.10 -1.95 -27.71
CA TYR A 494 -12.68 -0.81 -27.00
C TYR A 494 -12.23 -0.81 -25.54
N TRP A 495 -11.85 0.36 -25.01
CA TRP A 495 -11.47 0.53 -23.61
C TRP A 495 -12.22 1.69 -22.96
N PRO A 496 -12.69 1.59 -21.70
CA PRO A 496 -12.55 0.46 -20.75
C PRO A 496 -13.13 -0.87 -21.25
N ALA A 497 -12.54 -1.99 -20.87
CA ALA A 497 -12.92 -3.31 -21.37
C ALA A 497 -14.37 -3.67 -21.04
N ASP A 498 -15.04 -4.31 -21.99
CA ASP A 498 -16.32 -4.98 -21.80
C ASP A 498 -16.24 -6.36 -22.44
N THR A 499 -16.26 -7.41 -21.61
CA THR A 499 -16.17 -8.79 -22.07
C THR A 499 -17.51 -9.38 -22.51
N ASP A 500 -18.62 -8.73 -22.15
CA ASP A 500 -19.97 -9.22 -22.48
C ASP A 500 -20.35 -8.79 -23.91
N ASP A 501 -20.05 -7.53 -24.27
CA ASP A 501 -20.35 -6.96 -25.59
C ASP A 501 -19.09 -6.38 -26.29
N PRO A 502 -18.05 -7.19 -26.58
CA PRO A 502 -16.74 -6.71 -27.03
C PRO A 502 -16.73 -6.02 -28.40
N LEU A 503 -17.75 -6.28 -29.23
CA LEU A 503 -17.88 -5.71 -30.58
C LEU A 503 -18.72 -4.43 -30.63
N VAL A 504 -19.33 -4.02 -29.51
CA VAL A 504 -20.23 -2.85 -29.45
C VAL A 504 -19.56 -1.71 -28.71
N ARG A 505 -19.24 -0.63 -29.43
CA ARG A 505 -18.65 0.57 -28.83
C ARG A 505 -19.66 1.31 -27.95
N LYS A 506 -19.32 1.48 -26.67
CA LYS A 506 -20.05 2.35 -25.73
C LYS A 506 -19.58 3.80 -25.83
N SER A 507 -20.43 4.75 -25.39
CA SER A 507 -20.14 6.19 -25.42
C SER A 507 -18.93 6.60 -24.57
N THR A 508 -18.62 5.82 -23.53
CA THR A 508 -17.48 6.02 -22.62
C THR A 508 -16.18 5.44 -23.17
N GLN A 509 -16.23 4.62 -24.21
CA GLN A 509 -15.08 3.87 -24.72
C GLN A 509 -14.36 4.57 -25.87
N LYS A 510 -13.04 4.37 -25.92
CA LYS A 510 -12.16 4.73 -27.04
C LYS A 510 -11.61 3.48 -27.71
N ILE A 511 -11.27 3.61 -28.99
CA ILE A 511 -10.62 2.53 -29.74
C ILE A 511 -9.12 2.56 -29.42
N TYR A 512 -8.57 1.39 -29.12
CA TYR A 512 -7.14 1.15 -29.01
C TYR A 512 -6.69 0.20 -30.11
N THR A 513 -5.49 0.39 -30.62
CA THR A 513 -4.90 -0.42 -31.70
C THR A 513 -3.62 -1.07 -31.22
N VAL A 514 -3.53 -2.39 -31.30
CA VAL A 514 -2.33 -3.15 -30.90
C VAL A 514 -1.16 -2.83 -31.84
N ARG A 515 -0.03 -2.42 -31.26
CA ARG A 515 1.20 -2.03 -31.97
C ARG A 515 2.40 -2.73 -31.34
N ALA A 516 3.33 -3.17 -32.18
CA ALA A 516 4.63 -3.62 -31.71
C ALA A 516 5.47 -2.43 -31.21
N PRO A 517 6.32 -2.59 -30.18
CA PRO A 517 7.04 -1.47 -29.54
C PRO A 517 7.88 -0.63 -30.50
N GLU A 518 8.50 -1.25 -31.50
CA GLU A 518 9.34 -0.55 -32.47
C GLU A 518 8.54 0.44 -33.36
N ASN A 519 7.24 0.21 -33.52
CA ASN A 519 6.37 1.16 -34.24
C ASN A 519 5.98 2.37 -33.37
N LEU A 520 6.16 2.28 -32.06
CA LEU A 520 5.94 3.38 -31.10
C LEU A 520 7.20 4.22 -30.93
N ASN A 521 8.37 3.59 -31.07
CA ASN A 521 9.69 4.22 -30.98
C ASN A 521 10.04 5.12 -32.19
N ALA A 522 9.20 5.19 -33.22
CA ALA A 522 9.41 6.03 -34.41
C ALA A 522 9.17 7.52 -34.14
N ASP A 523 8.38 7.85 -33.12
CA ASP A 523 8.16 9.22 -32.67
C ASP A 523 8.95 9.45 -31.37
N SER A 524 9.89 10.40 -31.38
CA SER A 524 10.80 10.70 -30.26
C SER A 524 10.14 11.03 -28.91
N GLN A 525 8.81 11.23 -28.88
CA GLN A 525 8.02 11.48 -27.68
C GLN A 525 7.35 10.21 -27.11
N SER A 526 7.36 9.09 -27.86
CA SER A 526 6.65 7.83 -27.55
C SER A 526 7.62 6.64 -27.47
N ALA A 527 8.92 6.88 -27.35
CA ALA A 527 9.93 5.84 -27.23
C ALA A 527 9.70 5.03 -25.93
N THR A 528 9.28 3.78 -26.11
CA THR A 528 8.92 2.83 -25.07
C THR A 528 10.10 2.28 -24.28
N GLY A 529 11.33 2.40 -24.81
CA GLY A 529 12.54 1.84 -24.19
C GLY A 529 12.59 0.31 -24.15
N ILE A 530 11.62 -0.38 -24.75
CA ILE A 530 11.50 -1.84 -24.74
C ILE A 530 12.41 -2.44 -25.83
N PRO A 531 13.37 -3.33 -25.49
CA PRO A 531 14.22 -3.99 -26.47
C PRO A 531 13.42 -5.03 -27.28
N THR A 532 13.47 -4.95 -28.61
CA THR A 532 12.68 -5.80 -29.54
C THR A 532 13.56 -6.74 -30.36
N VAL A 533 14.32 -7.63 -29.70
CA VAL A 533 15.20 -8.58 -30.41
C VAL A 533 14.39 -9.70 -31.09
N ILE A 534 13.27 -10.12 -30.49
CA ILE A 534 12.34 -11.10 -31.06
C ILE A 534 11.01 -10.39 -31.38
N ARG A 535 10.48 -10.65 -32.57
CA ARG A 535 9.25 -10.02 -33.07
C ARG A 535 8.19 -11.07 -33.45
N PRO A 536 7.34 -11.46 -32.50
CA PRO A 536 6.17 -12.27 -32.81
C PRO A 536 5.21 -11.57 -33.78
N PRO A 537 4.57 -12.29 -34.74
CA PRO A 537 3.64 -11.70 -35.69
C PRO A 537 2.44 -10.98 -35.05
N ASP A 538 1.98 -11.48 -33.92
CA ASP A 538 0.84 -10.94 -33.15
C ASP A 538 1.20 -9.72 -32.30
N LYS A 539 2.47 -9.25 -32.37
CA LYS A 539 2.96 -8.00 -31.75
C LYS A 539 3.03 -8.02 -30.23
N ARG A 540 2.93 -9.17 -29.56
CA ARG A 540 3.26 -9.27 -28.14
C ARG A 540 4.72 -8.86 -27.95
N PHE A 541 4.99 -8.04 -26.94
CA PHE A 541 6.36 -7.57 -26.69
C PHE A 541 7.08 -8.42 -25.65
N GLY A 542 6.33 -9.14 -24.83
CA GLY A 542 6.86 -9.92 -23.72
C GLY A 542 5.90 -11.00 -23.26
N CYS A 543 6.43 -11.84 -22.38
CA CYS A 543 5.70 -12.77 -21.55
C CYS A 543 5.85 -12.33 -20.10
N VAL A 544 4.75 -12.40 -19.36
CA VAL A 544 4.68 -12.05 -17.94
C VAL A 544 3.99 -13.18 -17.17
N PRO A 545 4.19 -13.30 -15.85
CA PRO A 545 3.39 -14.21 -15.03
C PRO A 545 1.89 -13.97 -15.25
N ALA A 546 1.15 -15.04 -15.53
CA ALA A 546 -0.30 -14.96 -15.67
C ALA A 546 -0.94 -14.63 -14.32
N LEU A 547 -1.92 -13.73 -14.33
CA LEU A 547 -2.81 -13.53 -13.18
C LEU A 547 -4.12 -14.25 -13.50
N ASP A 548 -4.37 -15.34 -12.77
CA ASP A 548 -5.59 -16.15 -12.86
C ASP A 548 -6.86 -15.36 -12.50
#